data_AF-A0A7V2SL01-F1
#
_entry.id   AF-A0A7V2SL01-F1
#
_cell.length_a   1.000
_cell.length_b   1.000
_cell.length_c   1.000
_cell.angle_alpha   90.00
_cell.angle_beta   90.00
_cell.angle_gamma   90.00
#
_symmetry.space_group_name_H-M   'P 1'
#
loop_
_entity.id
_entity.type
_entity.pdbx_description
1 polymer ?
#
loop_
_entity_poly.entity_id
_entity_poly.type
_entity_poly.pdbx_seq_one_letter_code
_entity_poly.pdbx_strand_id
1 'polypeptide(L)'
;MIVTTTNTLGDQDIVETLGMVRASTTWRRRILKTYQGGIRSVQQNGMLNFEEALEEIKQEAMAEMVKKAKETGATAVIGMQEQINEVTAGVFMVTVMGTAVRCQPKQQSVNSFATANDNLEDLFHLYERPAMAANGGSNYRH
;
A
#
# COMPACT_ATOMS: atom_id res chain seq x y z
N MET A 1 5.66 3.10 7.73
CA MET A 1 6.13 2.82 6.35
C MET A 1 5.20 1.79 5.78
N ILE A 2 4.72 2.00 4.55
CA ILE A 2 3.82 1.05 3.88
C ILE A 2 4.68 -0.07 3.30
N VAL A 3 4.27 -1.33 3.48
CA VAL A 3 4.85 -2.49 2.81
C VAL A 3 3.70 -3.24 2.16
N THR A 4 3.82 -3.52 0.87
CA THR A 4 2.76 -4.22 0.11
C THR A 4 3.37 -5.21 -0.87
N THR A 5 2.60 -6.28 -1.14
CA THR A 5 2.90 -7.25 -2.19
C THR A 5 2.50 -6.74 -3.58
N THR A 6 1.66 -5.70 -3.66
CA THR A 6 1.28 -5.05 -4.92
C THR A 6 2.41 -4.18 -5.48
N ASN A 7 2.42 -3.97 -6.80
CA ASN A 7 3.39 -3.09 -7.45
C ASN A 7 2.95 -1.61 -7.48
N THR A 8 1.73 -1.31 -7.06
CA THR A 8 1.14 0.03 -7.09
C THR A 8 0.42 0.32 -5.78
N LEU A 9 0.33 1.60 -5.43
CA LEU A 9 -0.46 2.09 -4.30
C LEU A 9 -1.70 2.82 -4.82
N GLY A 10 -2.86 2.52 -4.22
CA GLY A 10 -4.14 3.10 -4.65
C GLY A 10 -4.19 4.62 -4.43
N ASP A 11 -3.83 5.05 -3.23
CA ASP A 11 -3.99 6.44 -2.76
C ASP A 11 -2.71 7.29 -2.88
N GLN A 12 -1.63 6.72 -3.40
CA GLN A 12 -0.33 7.37 -3.50
C GLN A 12 0.31 7.17 -4.87
N ASP A 13 1.00 8.19 -5.36
CA ASP A 13 1.84 8.10 -6.55
C ASP A 13 3.29 7.81 -6.16
N ILE A 14 3.94 6.93 -6.90
CA ILE A 14 5.36 6.62 -6.77
C ILE A 14 6.13 7.72 -7.51
N VAL A 15 6.90 8.52 -6.76
CA VAL A 15 7.67 9.66 -7.28
C VAL A 15 9.09 9.24 -7.63
N GLU A 16 9.64 8.26 -6.92
CA GLU A 16 11.03 7.81 -7.10
C GLU A 16 11.18 6.33 -6.73
N THR A 17 11.94 5.59 -7.54
CA THR A 17 12.35 4.21 -7.22
C THR A 17 13.77 4.23 -6.66
N LEU A 18 13.94 3.77 -5.43
CA LEU A 18 15.20 3.82 -4.68
C LEU A 18 16.01 2.51 -4.78
N GLY A 19 15.45 1.49 -5.43
CA GLY A 19 16.11 0.21 -5.69
C GLY A 19 15.59 -0.94 -4.82
N MET A 20 16.26 -2.08 -4.94
CA MET A 20 15.89 -3.30 -4.22
C MET A 20 16.36 -3.26 -2.76
N VAL A 21 15.49 -3.68 -1.85
CA VAL A 21 15.81 -3.91 -0.44
C VAL A 21 15.58 -5.38 -0.08
N ARG A 22 16.46 -5.93 0.76
CA ARG A 22 16.42 -7.34 1.18
C ARG A 22 16.93 -7.52 2.61
N ALA A 23 16.34 -8.46 3.32
CA ALA A 23 16.83 -8.97 4.59
C ALA A 23 16.63 -10.49 4.70
N SER A 24 17.40 -11.14 5.56
CA SER A 24 17.27 -12.57 5.79
C SER A 24 17.70 -12.95 7.19
N THR A 25 16.92 -13.82 7.83
CA THR A 25 17.15 -14.31 9.19
C THR A 25 17.06 -15.83 9.21
N THR A 26 17.88 -16.48 10.04
CA THR A 26 17.96 -17.95 10.13
C THR A 26 17.52 -18.48 11.48
N TRP A 27 16.73 -19.55 11.48
CA TRP A 27 16.38 -20.34 12.64
C TRP A 27 17.14 -21.66 12.70
N ARG A 28 17.44 -22.15 13.90
CA ARG A 28 17.92 -23.52 14.11
C ARG A 28 17.02 -24.27 15.09
N ARG A 29 16.51 -25.43 14.67
CA ARG A 29 15.78 -26.34 15.55
C ARG A 29 16.72 -26.93 16.59
N ARG A 30 16.46 -26.69 17.88
CA ARG A 30 17.19 -27.36 18.96
C ARG A 30 16.73 -28.83 19.04
N ILE A 31 17.36 -29.71 18.25
CA ILE A 31 17.13 -31.16 18.35
C ILE A 31 17.89 -31.66 19.58
N LEU A 32 17.18 -31.89 20.69
CA LEU A 32 17.74 -32.60 21.84
C LEU A 32 18.01 -34.06 21.44
N LYS A 33 19.27 -34.39 21.20
CA LYS A 33 19.70 -35.79 21.08
C LYS A 33 19.65 -36.43 22.47
N THR A 34 18.65 -37.26 22.74
CA THR A 34 18.63 -38.08 23.95
C THR A 34 19.71 -39.16 23.82
N TYR A 35 20.86 -38.96 24.47
CA TYR A 35 22.04 -39.85 24.40
C TYR A 35 21.87 -41.15 25.22
N GLN A 36 20.67 -41.48 25.66
CA GLN A 36 20.39 -42.65 26.50
C GLN A 36 19.13 -43.38 26.02
N GLY A 37 19.31 -44.39 25.17
CA GLY A 37 18.53 -45.64 25.18
C GLY A 37 17.02 -45.63 24.92
N GLY A 38 16.39 -44.52 24.54
CA GLY A 38 14.97 -44.53 24.21
C GLY A 38 14.55 -43.22 23.56
N ILE A 39 14.10 -43.29 22.31
CA ILE A 39 13.47 -42.17 21.64
C ILE A 39 12.10 -41.97 22.30
N ARG A 40 12.07 -41.22 23.41
CA ARG A 40 10.87 -40.44 23.72
C ARG A 40 10.89 -39.28 22.75
N SER A 41 10.14 -39.41 21.66
CA SER A 41 9.73 -38.23 20.91
C SER A 41 8.99 -37.35 21.90
N VAL A 42 9.58 -36.20 22.24
CA VAL A 42 8.90 -35.13 22.96
C VAL A 42 7.89 -34.52 21.97
N GLN A 43 6.85 -35.30 21.70
CA GLN A 43 5.64 -34.94 20.99
C GLN A 43 4.59 -34.64 22.06
N GLN A 44 4.80 -33.54 22.76
CA GLN A 44 3.77 -32.93 23.57
C GLN A 44 3.88 -31.43 23.31
N ASN A 45 3.15 -30.97 22.28
CA ASN A 45 2.96 -29.58 21.83
C ASN A 45 3.92 -29.00 20.77
N GLY A 46 4.65 -29.84 20.02
CA GLY A 46 5.72 -29.44 19.09
C GLY A 46 5.36 -28.61 17.83
N MET A 47 4.11 -28.17 17.67
CA MET A 47 3.71 -27.23 16.60
C MET A 47 3.83 -25.77 17.06
N LEU A 48 3.49 -25.47 18.32
CA LEU A 48 3.58 -24.12 18.90
C LEU A 48 5.00 -23.54 18.77
N ASN A 49 6.02 -24.30 19.14
CA ASN A 49 7.40 -23.80 19.13
C ASN A 49 8.00 -23.56 17.72
N PHE A 50 7.52 -24.24 16.68
CA PHE A 50 8.07 -24.06 15.33
C PHE A 50 7.37 -22.92 14.61
N GLU A 51 6.03 -22.88 14.67
CA GLU A 51 5.24 -21.83 14.04
C GLU A 51 5.49 -20.48 14.69
N GLU A 52 5.55 -20.41 16.03
CA GLU A 52 5.90 -19.18 16.76
C GLU A 52 7.31 -18.71 16.43
N ALA A 53 8.29 -19.62 16.39
CA ALA A 53 9.66 -19.25 16.04
C ALA A 53 9.80 -18.81 14.57
N LEU A 54 9.04 -19.43 13.66
CA LEU A 54 9.04 -19.02 12.27
C LEU A 54 8.43 -17.62 12.11
N GLU A 55 7.35 -17.33 12.83
CA GLU A 55 6.72 -16.00 12.85
C GLU A 55 7.65 -14.94 13.44
N GLU A 56 8.34 -15.23 14.54
CA GLU A 56 9.35 -14.34 15.13
C GLU A 56 10.44 -13.96 14.10
N ILE A 57 10.88 -14.93 13.32
CA ILE A 57 11.94 -14.75 12.33
C ILE A 57 11.46 -14.00 11.09
N LYS A 58 10.21 -14.20 10.68
CA LYS A 58 9.58 -13.36 9.65
C LYS A 58 9.51 -11.91 10.10
N GLN A 59 9.11 -11.66 11.35
CA GLN A 59 9.03 -10.32 11.91
C GLN A 59 10.41 -9.66 12.00
N GLU A 60 11.45 -10.40 12.43
CA GLU A 60 12.82 -9.92 12.47
C GLU A 60 13.35 -9.56 11.07
N ALA A 61 13.17 -10.44 10.09
CA ALA A 61 13.58 -10.19 8.71
C ALA A 61 12.83 -8.99 8.11
N MET A 62 11.52 -8.89 8.36
CA MET A 62 10.70 -7.75 7.93
C MET A 62 11.19 -6.43 8.55
N ALA A 63 11.46 -6.43 9.86
CA ALA A 63 11.93 -5.25 10.58
C ALA A 63 13.30 -4.78 10.04
N GLU A 64 14.21 -5.70 9.75
CA GLU A 64 15.51 -5.38 9.15
C GLU A 64 15.36 -4.81 7.72
N MET A 65 14.50 -5.39 6.89
CA MET A 65 14.22 -4.86 5.54
C MET A 65 13.62 -3.46 5.60
N VAL A 66 12.67 -3.21 6.51
CA VAL A 66 12.08 -1.90 6.72
C VAL A 66 13.12 -0.89 7.21
N LYS A 67 14.05 -1.31 8.09
CA LYS A 67 15.16 -0.45 8.51
C LYS A 67 16.04 -0.04 7.33
N LYS A 68 16.45 -1.00 6.49
CA LYS A 68 17.24 -0.72 5.27
C LYS A 68 16.50 0.20 4.31
N ALA A 69 15.19 0.01 4.12
CA ALA A 69 14.38 0.90 3.28
C ALA A 69 14.28 2.33 3.85
N LYS A 70 14.23 2.48 5.18
CA LYS A 70 14.25 3.81 5.81
C LYS A 70 15.58 4.52 5.60
N GLU A 71 16.69 3.78 5.66
CA GLU A 71 18.04 4.31 5.44
C GLU A 71 18.23 4.88 4.02
N THR A 72 17.51 4.36 3.01
CA THR A 72 17.50 4.91 1.65
C THR A 72 16.54 6.11 1.49
N GLY A 73 15.82 6.50 2.55
CA GLY A 73 14.81 7.56 2.50
C GLY A 73 13.50 7.14 1.84
N ALA A 74 13.21 5.83 1.76
CA ALA A 74 11.96 5.33 1.23
C ALA A 74 10.78 5.64 2.17
N THR A 75 9.59 5.79 1.59
CA THR A 75 8.34 5.93 2.33
C THR A 75 7.48 4.67 2.24
N ALA A 76 7.75 3.82 1.24
CA ALA A 76 7.10 2.53 1.07
C ALA A 76 8.03 1.47 0.45
N VAL A 77 7.66 0.20 0.62
CA VAL A 77 8.21 -0.96 -0.08
C VAL A 77 7.08 -1.64 -0.85
N ILE A 78 7.24 -1.80 -2.16
CA ILE A 78 6.25 -2.44 -3.04
C ILE A 78 6.80 -3.75 -3.62
N GLY A 79 5.90 -4.60 -4.15
CA GLY A 79 6.27 -5.88 -4.74
C GLY A 79 6.99 -6.80 -3.74
N MET A 80 6.62 -6.72 -2.46
CA MET A 80 7.25 -7.50 -1.40
C MET A 80 7.02 -9.00 -1.61
N GLN A 81 8.09 -9.78 -1.43
CA GLN A 81 8.10 -11.22 -1.50
C GLN A 81 8.81 -11.81 -0.28
N GLU A 82 8.21 -12.86 0.28
CA GLU A 82 8.79 -13.68 1.33
C GLU A 82 9.17 -15.04 0.77
N GLN A 83 10.34 -15.55 1.15
CA GLN A 83 10.82 -16.87 0.81
C GLN A 83 11.33 -17.58 2.06
N ILE A 84 10.94 -18.84 2.24
CA ILE A 84 11.36 -19.68 3.35
C ILE A 84 12.09 -20.88 2.75
N ASN A 85 13.35 -21.07 3.14
CA ASN A 85 14.20 -22.14 2.63
C ASN A 85 14.84 -22.92 3.78
N GLU A 86 14.95 -24.24 3.65
CA GLU A 86 15.81 -25.02 4.54
C GLU A 86 17.24 -25.02 3.98
N VAL A 87 18.17 -24.41 4.71
CA VAL A 87 19.57 -24.26 4.26
C VAL A 87 20.38 -25.53 4.55
N THR A 88 20.12 -26.13 5.71
CA THR A 88 20.71 -27.39 6.16
C THR A 88 19.69 -28.11 7.03
N ALA A 89 19.84 -29.42 7.29
CA ALA A 89 18.90 -30.19 8.10
C ALA A 89 18.55 -29.51 9.44
N GLY A 90 17.29 -29.07 9.58
CA GLY A 90 16.78 -28.40 10.78
C GLY A 90 17.16 -26.92 10.90
N VAL A 91 17.67 -26.30 9.85
CA VAL A 91 18.02 -24.87 9.78
C VAL A 91 17.22 -24.19 8.67
N PHE A 92 16.30 -23.32 9.06
CA PHE A 92 15.42 -22.59 8.16
C PHE A 92 15.92 -21.16 8.01
N MET A 93 15.75 -20.59 6.82
CA MET A 93 16.07 -19.21 6.50
C MET A 93 14.85 -18.55 5.91
N VAL A 94 14.45 -17.43 6.50
CA VAL A 94 13.45 -16.54 5.93
C VAL A 94 14.19 -15.42 5.22
N THR A 95 13.83 -15.15 3.98
CA THR A 95 14.29 -14.01 3.19
C THR A 95 13.09 -13.16 2.81
N VAL A 96 13.17 -11.86 3.03
CA VAL A 96 12.19 -10.90 2.53
C VAL A 96 12.88 -9.92 1.58
N MET A 97 12.21 -9.58 0.48
CA MET A 97 12.73 -8.63 -0.50
C MET A 97 11.60 -7.81 -1.12
N GLY A 98 11.94 -6.64 -1.66
CA GLY A 98 11.00 -5.79 -2.37
C GLY A 98 11.69 -4.58 -2.98
N THR A 99 10.91 -3.64 -3.51
CA THR A 99 11.41 -2.40 -4.10
C THR A 99 11.10 -1.22 -3.19
N ALA A 100 12.14 -0.53 -2.73
CA ALA A 100 12.01 0.69 -1.95
C ALA A 100 11.63 1.85 -2.87
N VAL A 101 10.62 2.61 -2.47
CA VAL A 101 10.07 3.73 -3.26
C VAL A 101 9.76 4.93 -2.37
N ARG A 102 9.80 6.12 -2.98
CA ARG A 102 9.28 7.36 -2.40
C ARG A 102 7.91 7.65 -3.01
N CYS A 103 6.93 7.91 -2.16
CA CYS A 103 5.55 8.13 -2.55
C CYS A 103 5.04 9.48 -2.06
N GLN A 104 4.06 10.04 -2.77
CA GLN A 104 3.31 11.22 -2.36
C GLN A 104 1.79 10.93 -2.45
N PRO A 105 0.96 11.58 -1.61
CA PRO A 105 -0.50 11.46 -1.73
C PRO A 105 -0.98 11.86 -3.13
N LYS A 106 -1.89 11.08 -3.71
CA LYS A 106 -2.53 11.46 -4.97
C LYS A 106 -3.33 12.75 -4.76
N GLN A 107 -3.09 13.76 -5.58
CA GLN A 107 -3.95 14.93 -5.63
C GLN A 107 -5.27 14.51 -6.27
N GLN A 108 -6.32 14.35 -5.46
CA GLN A 108 -7.67 14.22 -6.00
C GLN A 108 -8.00 15.53 -6.73
N SER A 109 -8.22 15.44 -8.04
CA SER A 109 -8.71 16.56 -8.82
C SER A 109 -10.07 16.96 -8.26
N VAL A 110 -10.13 18.03 -7.48
CA VAL A 110 -11.38 18.68 -7.12
C VAL A 110 -12.00 19.13 -8.45
N ASN A 111 -13.09 18.48 -8.85
CA ASN A 111 -13.77 18.76 -10.10
C ASN A 111 -14.08 20.26 -10.22
N SER A 112 -13.36 20.95 -11.11
CA SER A 112 -13.58 22.35 -11.48
C SER A 112 -14.90 22.58 -12.25
N PHE A 113 -15.74 21.55 -12.33
CA PHE A 113 -17.04 21.58 -12.99
C PHE A 113 -18.14 22.27 -12.18
N ALA A 114 -17.96 22.47 -10.87
CA ALA A 114 -18.95 23.19 -10.06
C ALA A 114 -19.06 24.68 -10.45
N THR A 115 -17.96 25.31 -10.89
CA THR A 115 -17.95 26.75 -11.21
C THR A 115 -18.50 27.08 -12.61
N ALA A 116 -18.62 26.08 -13.49
CA ALA A 116 -19.20 26.29 -14.82
C ALA A 116 -20.74 26.27 -14.81
N ASN A 117 -21.34 25.57 -13.83
CA ASN A 117 -22.80 25.43 -13.75
C ASN A 117 -23.46 26.70 -13.18
N ASP A 118 -22.79 27.38 -12.24
CA ASP A 118 -23.30 28.62 -11.64
C ASP A 118 -23.40 29.77 -12.67
N ASN A 119 -22.50 29.81 -13.66
CA ASN A 119 -22.52 30.84 -14.72
C ASN A 119 -23.59 30.59 -15.80
N LEU A 120 -24.09 29.35 -15.94
CA LEU A 120 -25.12 29.04 -16.94
C LEU A 120 -26.50 29.50 -16.49
N GLU A 121 -26.84 29.33 -15.22
CA GLU A 121 -28.09 29.83 -14.62
C GLU A 121 -28.19 31.37 -14.72
N ASP A 122 -27.08 32.08 -14.47
CA ASP A 122 -27.01 33.54 -14.64
C ASP A 122 -27.17 33.99 -16.12
N LEU A 123 -26.70 33.18 -17.08
CA LEU A 123 -26.86 33.47 -18.51
C LEU A 123 -28.30 33.20 -19.01
N PHE A 124 -29.00 32.21 -18.45
CA PHE A 124 -30.41 31.96 -18.78
C PHE A 124 -31.32 33.12 -18.32
N HIS A 125 -31.05 33.71 -17.16
CA HIS A 125 -31.78 34.88 -16.67
C HIS A 125 -31.59 36.16 -17.51
N LEU A 126 -30.46 36.29 -18.22
CA LEU A 126 -30.21 37.38 -19.16
C LEU A 126 -31.03 37.25 -20.46
N TYR A 127 -31.42 36.03 -20.84
CA TYR A 127 -32.17 35.76 -22.07
C TYR A 127 -33.69 35.78 -21.87
N GLU A 128 -34.18 35.58 -20.64
CA GLU A 128 -35.61 35.51 -20.32
C GLU A 128 -36.27 36.83 -19.91
N ARG A 129 -35.64 38.00 -20.15
CA ARG A 129 -36.34 39.28 -19.94
C ARG A 129 -37.49 39.42 -20.95
N PRO A 130 -38.77 39.43 -20.54
CA PRO A 130 -39.86 39.70 -21.46
C PRO A 130 -39.68 41.11 -22.03
N ALA A 131 -39.72 41.22 -23.36
CA ALA A 131 -39.79 42.49 -24.04
C ALA A 131 -40.96 43.29 -23.46
N MET A 132 -40.66 44.36 -22.72
CA MET A 132 -41.62 45.35 -22.26
C MET A 132 -42.34 45.89 -23.49
N ALA A 133 -43.54 45.35 -23.76
CA ALA A 133 -44.43 45.84 -24.79
C ALA A 133 -44.86 47.26 -24.41
N ALA A 134 -44.23 48.23 -25.07
CA ALA A 134 -44.65 49.62 -25.08
C ALA A 134 -46.05 49.70 -25.69
N ASN A 135 -47.08 49.79 -24.84
CA ASN A 135 -48.43 50.09 -25.27
C ASN A 135 -48.54 51.60 -25.51
N GLY A 136 -48.09 52.04 -26.68
CA GLY A 136 -48.29 53.39 -27.21
C GLY A 136 -49.22 53.31 -28.41
N GLY A 137 -50.43 53.83 -28.27
CA GLY A 137 -51.46 53.79 -29.31
C GLY A 137 -51.14 54.66 -30.54
N SER A 138 -51.75 54.33 -31.66
CA SER A 138 -52.16 55.31 -32.68
C SER A 138 -53.12 54.67 -33.69
N ASN A 139 -54.27 55.31 -33.81
CA ASN A 139 -55.23 55.30 -34.91
C ASN A 139 -54.65 54.99 -36.29
N TYR A 140 -55.37 54.17 -37.08
CA TYR A 140 -55.59 54.43 -38.50
C TYR A 140 -57.00 54.00 -38.91
N ARG A 141 -57.76 55.00 -39.39
CA ARG A 141 -59.03 54.89 -40.13
C ARG A 141 -58.76 54.34 -41.53
N HIS A 142 -59.66 53.51 -42.04
CA HIS A 142 -60.37 53.74 -43.31
C HIS A 142 -61.70 52.98 -43.29
#